data_AF-A0A4E0RWV1-F1
#
_entry.id   AF-A0A4E0RWV1-F1
#
_cell.length_a   1.000
_cell.length_b   1.000
_cell.length_c   1.000
_cell.angle_alpha   90.00
_cell.angle_beta   90.00
_cell.angle_gamma   90.00
#
_symmetry.space_group_name_H-M   'P 1'
#
loop_
_entity.id
_entity.type
_entity.pdbx_description
1 polymer ?
#
loop_
_entity_poly.entity_id
_entity_poly.type
_entity_poly.pdbx_seq_one_letter_code
_entity_poly.pdbx_strand_id
1 'polypeptide(L)'
;MRRKFILANSILFICSVWFITLLFFGIWSTYPRTPRQEHGVCKLPVATYIAPPYWNQTHMDLLPKLSDIYLPPASKRRFLFRKMGKIPHSNLSRSIFGPFLDQLDWNKTKQLLSTFTSLMFEHGLGNRFFLTGTSLVGSIRHHDLIPWETEIQVFVDVSNQEFVRDLLERLDSCCRFKRGFYVDHLYTNEFGIVDHKEHEEVEPSVHSATHLFRIEIGYYAHGYYMVSRMTTKREETRTWPVEIVFPLYLRPFGSLWLPTPRDAWTYLWMDGYDVSRCLPGTYWLELLSVDSLSSIPCILLKDTYAFVVLPNATSKNVYTERVMHVTSERLVMETRFRSPQVLQEICVAAL
;
A
#
# COMPACT_ATOMS: atom_id res chain seq x y z
N MET A 1 -17.45 -43.57 65.07
CA MET A 1 -16.14 -42.88 64.89
C MET A 1 -15.80 -42.51 63.44
N ARG A 2 -16.12 -43.33 62.42
CA ARG A 2 -15.75 -43.06 61.00
C ARG A 2 -16.26 -41.74 60.38
N ARG A 3 -17.46 -41.26 60.72
CA ARG A 3 -18.01 -40.00 60.16
C ARG A 3 -17.27 -38.73 60.62
N LYS A 4 -16.71 -38.71 61.83
CA LYS A 4 -15.94 -37.56 62.33
C LYS A 4 -14.57 -37.45 61.66
N PHE A 5 -14.00 -38.57 61.22
CA PHE A 5 -12.71 -38.63 60.53
C PHE A 5 -12.78 -38.12 59.08
N ILE A 6 -13.89 -38.41 58.38
CA ILE A 6 -14.11 -37.95 57.01
C ILE A 6 -14.30 -36.42 56.97
N LEU A 7 -15.04 -35.88 57.93
CA LEU A 7 -15.29 -34.43 58.01
C LEU A 7 -13.98 -33.64 58.27
N ALA A 8 -13.10 -34.15 59.13
CA ALA A 8 -11.82 -33.52 59.43
C ALA A 8 -10.87 -33.50 58.22
N ASN A 9 -10.81 -34.59 57.44
CA ASN A 9 -9.97 -34.66 56.25
C ASN A 9 -10.50 -33.77 55.10
N SER A 10 -11.82 -33.63 54.96
CA SER A 10 -12.42 -32.72 53.98
C SER A 10 -12.12 -31.25 54.30
N ILE A 11 -12.15 -30.86 55.57
CA ILE A 11 -11.84 -29.49 56.00
C ILE A 11 -10.35 -29.19 55.75
N LEU A 12 -9.45 -30.12 56.09
CA LEU A 12 -8.01 -29.99 55.83
C LEU A 12 -7.68 -29.84 54.34
N PHE A 13 -8.38 -30.57 53.47
CA PHE A 13 -8.20 -30.48 52.02
C PHE A 13 -8.71 -29.14 51.44
N ILE A 14 -9.84 -28.64 51.93
CA ILE A 14 -10.38 -27.34 51.49
C ILE A 14 -9.45 -26.21 51.94
N CYS A 15 -8.94 -26.28 53.18
CA CYS A 15 -7.99 -25.29 53.69
C CYS A 15 -6.67 -25.29 52.92
N SER A 16 -6.15 -26.46 52.53
CA SER A 16 -4.89 -26.52 51.76
C SER A 16 -5.04 -25.96 50.35
N VAL A 17 -6.16 -26.23 49.67
CA VAL A 17 -6.44 -25.66 48.34
C VAL A 17 -6.58 -24.13 48.44
N TRP A 18 -7.27 -23.61 49.45
CA TRP A 18 -7.40 -22.17 49.69
C TRP A 18 -6.06 -21.48 50.00
N PHE A 19 -5.20 -22.14 50.77
CA PHE A 19 -3.89 -21.58 51.11
C PHE A 19 -2.97 -21.55 49.88
N ILE A 20 -3.04 -22.58 49.03
CA ILE A 20 -2.28 -22.65 47.78
C ILE A 20 -2.76 -21.58 46.80
N THR A 21 -4.08 -21.38 46.63
CA THR A 21 -4.60 -20.33 45.74
C THR A 21 -4.24 -18.92 46.23
N LEU A 22 -4.27 -18.66 47.54
CA LEU A 22 -3.82 -17.39 48.11
C LEU A 22 -2.31 -17.17 47.94
N LEU A 23 -1.49 -18.21 48.07
CA LEU A 23 -0.06 -18.14 47.79
C LEU A 23 0.22 -17.82 46.31
N PHE A 24 -0.48 -18.47 45.38
CA PHE A 24 -0.35 -18.17 43.95
C PHE A 24 -0.84 -16.76 43.60
N PHE A 25 -1.93 -16.30 44.21
CA PHE A 25 -2.44 -14.94 43.99
C PHE A 25 -1.51 -13.87 44.58
N GLY A 26 -0.94 -14.14 45.76
CA GLY A 26 0.06 -13.29 46.40
C GLY A 26 1.32 -13.16 45.53
N ILE A 27 1.88 -14.28 45.08
CA ILE A 27 3.06 -14.31 44.20
C ILE A 27 2.78 -13.61 42.86
N TRP A 28 1.58 -13.78 42.29
CA TRP A 28 1.21 -13.09 41.04
C TRP A 28 1.00 -11.58 41.24
N SER A 29 0.48 -11.17 42.40
CA SER A 29 0.25 -9.76 42.74
C SER A 29 1.53 -8.99 43.10
N THR A 30 2.58 -9.69 43.55
CA THR A 30 3.87 -9.10 43.92
C THR A 30 4.91 -9.18 42.83
N TYR A 31 4.63 -9.82 41.69
CA TYR A 31 5.46 -9.60 40.51
C TYR A 31 5.33 -8.10 40.17
N PRO A 32 6.40 -7.29 40.31
CA PRO A 32 6.34 -5.96 39.78
C PRO A 32 5.98 -6.12 38.31
N ARG A 33 4.79 -5.64 37.92
CA ARG A 33 4.54 -5.29 36.52
C ARG A 33 5.67 -4.34 36.23
N THR A 34 6.71 -4.84 35.56
CA THR A 34 7.74 -4.00 34.99
C THR A 34 6.96 -2.88 34.30
N PRO A 35 7.17 -1.61 34.69
CA PRO A 35 6.59 -0.52 33.93
C PRO A 35 6.98 -0.82 32.50
N ARG A 36 5.98 -0.99 31.63
CA ARG A 36 6.17 -1.26 30.21
C ARG A 36 6.90 -0.03 29.73
N GLN A 37 8.22 -0.11 29.73
CA GLN A 37 9.11 0.94 29.30
C GLN A 37 8.76 1.08 27.83
N GLU A 38 8.01 2.12 27.49
CA GLU A 38 7.75 2.55 26.12
C GLU A 38 9.12 2.85 25.51
N HIS A 39 9.77 1.79 25.04
CA HIS A 39 10.89 1.90 24.13
C HIS A 39 10.27 2.36 22.82
N GLY A 40 10.01 3.66 22.70
CA GLY A 40 9.50 4.27 21.49
C GLY A 40 10.45 3.96 20.35
N VAL A 41 10.10 2.98 19.52
CA VAL A 41 10.80 2.61 18.28
C VAL A 41 10.81 3.82 17.32
N CYS A 42 9.81 4.69 17.45
CA CYS A 42 9.61 5.87 16.61
C CYS A 42 9.91 7.16 17.38
N LYS A 43 11.13 7.69 17.20
CA LYS A 43 11.62 8.90 17.90
C LYS A 43 11.69 10.14 17.01
N LEU A 44 11.52 9.98 15.70
CA LEU A 44 11.56 11.10 14.77
C LEU A 44 10.33 11.99 14.94
N PRO A 45 10.46 13.32 14.80
CA PRO A 45 9.30 14.20 14.79
C PRO A 45 8.50 14.02 13.50
N VAL A 46 7.20 14.31 13.56
CA VAL A 46 6.27 14.26 12.41
C VAL A 46 6.78 15.08 11.23
N ALA A 47 7.41 16.23 11.49
CA ALA A 47 7.98 17.11 10.46
C ALA A 47 9.02 16.40 9.57
N THR A 48 9.73 15.40 10.09
CA THR A 48 10.68 14.59 9.30
C THR A 48 9.99 13.77 8.21
N TYR A 49 8.68 13.54 8.32
CA TYR A 49 7.91 12.80 7.32
C TYR A 49 7.18 13.71 6.34
N ILE A 50 7.26 15.04 6.44
CA ILE A 50 6.64 15.93 5.45
C ILE A 50 7.40 15.82 4.12
N ALA A 51 6.69 15.63 3.01
CA ALA A 51 7.29 15.53 1.69
C ALA A 51 7.90 16.87 1.26
N PRO A 52 9.23 16.95 1.03
CA PRO A 52 9.88 18.17 0.57
C PRO A 52 9.69 18.35 -0.94
N PRO A 53 9.82 19.58 -1.48
CA PRO A 53 9.87 19.81 -2.93
C PRO A 53 11.09 19.13 -3.59
N TYR A 54 12.25 19.16 -2.93
CA TYR A 54 13.50 18.59 -3.45
C TYR A 54 13.94 17.38 -2.63
N TRP A 55 14.59 16.42 -3.30
CA TRP A 55 15.27 15.34 -2.59
C TRP A 55 16.50 15.90 -1.88
N ASN A 56 16.48 15.89 -0.54
CA ASN A 56 17.62 16.27 0.27
C ASN A 56 18.14 15.03 0.99
N GLN A 57 19.32 14.54 0.58
CA GLN A 57 19.91 13.33 1.15
C GLN A 57 20.03 13.42 2.68
N THR A 58 20.38 14.58 3.23
CA THR A 58 20.51 14.78 4.68
C THR A 58 19.17 14.63 5.41
N HIS A 59 18.06 15.01 4.79
CA HIS A 59 16.72 14.79 5.35
C HIS A 59 16.32 13.32 5.20
N MET A 60 16.54 12.72 4.04
CA MET A 60 16.15 11.33 3.76
C MET A 60 16.94 10.32 4.59
N ASP A 61 18.20 10.61 4.92
CA ASP A 61 19.04 9.78 5.78
C ASP A 61 18.53 9.71 7.23
N LEU A 62 17.65 10.63 7.65
CA LEU A 62 16.99 10.57 8.95
C LEU A 62 15.89 9.50 8.97
N LEU A 63 15.28 9.20 7.83
CA LEU A 63 14.17 8.26 7.75
C LEU A 63 14.68 6.81 7.90
N PRO A 64 13.83 5.89 8.39
CA PRO A 64 14.17 4.47 8.42
C PRO A 64 14.60 3.97 7.04
N LYS A 65 15.68 3.18 7.00
CA LYS A 65 16.15 2.54 5.76
C LYS A 65 15.11 1.53 5.28
N LEU A 66 14.78 1.62 4.00
CA LEU A 66 13.80 0.75 3.33
C LEU A 66 14.46 -0.35 2.49
N SER A 67 15.79 -0.54 2.60
CA SER A 67 16.54 -1.55 1.84
C SER A 67 16.07 -2.98 2.12
N ASP A 68 15.56 -3.23 3.32
CA ASP A 68 15.15 -4.55 3.80
C ASP A 68 13.63 -4.67 3.92
N ILE A 69 12.87 -3.85 3.16
CA ILE A 69 11.41 -4.02 3.06
C ILE A 69 11.10 -5.43 2.57
N TYR A 70 10.13 -6.06 3.23
CA TYR A 70 9.64 -7.36 2.79
C TYR A 70 9.14 -7.29 1.35
N LEU A 71 9.71 -8.13 0.49
CA LEU A 71 9.25 -8.29 -0.87
C LEU A 71 8.18 -9.38 -0.93
N PRO A 72 6.99 -9.10 -1.49
CA PRO A 72 5.98 -10.14 -1.66
C PRO A 72 6.50 -11.26 -2.58
N PRO A 73 5.91 -12.45 -2.51
CA PRO A 73 6.32 -13.56 -3.36
C PRO A 73 6.14 -13.16 -4.83
N ALA A 74 7.22 -13.24 -5.62
CA ALA A 74 7.14 -13.00 -7.06
C ALA A 74 6.45 -14.17 -7.76
N SER A 75 5.81 -13.88 -8.90
CA SER A 75 5.30 -14.93 -9.77
C SER A 75 6.44 -15.83 -10.24
N LYS A 76 6.30 -17.13 -10.02
CA LYS A 76 7.21 -18.15 -10.58
C LYS A 76 6.91 -18.46 -12.05
N ARG A 77 5.78 -17.97 -12.56
CA ARG A 77 5.36 -18.14 -13.94
C ARG A 77 5.44 -16.80 -14.62
N ARG A 78 6.25 -16.71 -15.67
CA ARG A 78 6.07 -15.66 -16.65
C ARG A 78 4.69 -15.88 -17.25
N PHE A 79 3.73 -15.02 -16.94
CA PHE A 79 2.41 -15.09 -17.57
C PHE A 79 2.64 -14.78 -19.05
N LEU A 80 2.82 -15.83 -19.85
CA LEU A 80 2.66 -15.71 -21.30
C LEU A 80 1.20 -15.30 -21.49
N PHE A 81 0.99 -14.14 -22.12
CA PHE A 81 -0.32 -13.62 -22.54
C PHE A 81 -0.95 -14.53 -23.59
N ARG A 82 -1.23 -15.77 -23.20
CA ARG A 82 -2.02 -16.69 -23.97
C ARG A 82 -3.45 -16.23 -23.78
N LYS A 83 -4.13 -15.98 -24.88
CA LYS A 83 -5.57 -15.71 -24.97
C LYS A 83 -6.30 -16.74 -24.11
N MET A 84 -6.56 -16.42 -22.85
CA MET A 84 -7.44 -17.24 -22.03
C MET A 84 -8.82 -16.94 -22.58
N GLY A 85 -9.36 -17.89 -23.35
CA GLY A 85 -10.74 -17.80 -23.81
C GLY A 85 -11.65 -17.49 -22.63
N LYS A 86 -12.71 -16.71 -22.87
CA LYS A 86 -13.70 -16.22 -21.90
C LYS A 86 -13.81 -17.14 -20.68
N ILE A 87 -13.10 -16.81 -19.60
CA ILE A 87 -13.23 -17.58 -18.35
C ILE A 87 -14.63 -17.25 -17.81
N PRO A 88 -15.49 -18.24 -17.53
CA PRO A 88 -16.77 -17.98 -16.91
C PRO A 88 -16.58 -17.21 -15.60
N HIS A 89 -17.32 -16.12 -15.40
CA HIS A 89 -17.23 -15.28 -14.20
C HIS A 89 -17.36 -16.07 -12.88
N SER A 90 -18.04 -17.22 -12.91
CA SER A 90 -18.21 -18.13 -11.77
C SER A 90 -16.93 -18.87 -11.34
N ASN A 91 -15.88 -18.89 -12.16
CA ASN A 91 -14.60 -19.56 -11.88
C ASN A 91 -13.47 -18.57 -11.52
N LEU A 92 -13.75 -17.27 -11.37
CA LEU A 92 -12.77 -16.30 -10.87
C LEU A 92 -12.49 -16.59 -9.38
N SER A 93 -11.54 -17.51 -9.18
CA SER A 93 -11.05 -18.01 -7.90
C SER A 93 -10.05 -17.04 -7.25
N ARG A 94 -9.55 -17.42 -6.07
CA ARG A 94 -8.38 -16.85 -5.37
C ARG A 94 -7.15 -16.64 -6.29
N SER A 95 -7.12 -17.30 -7.45
CA SER A 95 -6.10 -17.16 -8.51
C SER A 95 -5.94 -15.75 -9.07
N ILE A 96 -7.00 -14.92 -9.09
CA ILE A 96 -6.88 -13.52 -9.58
C ILE A 96 -6.09 -12.64 -8.62
N PHE A 97 -5.93 -13.09 -7.37
CA PHE A 97 -5.10 -12.48 -6.35
C PHE A 97 -3.73 -13.15 -6.26
N GLY A 98 -3.34 -13.96 -7.26
CA GLY A 98 -1.98 -14.51 -7.37
C GLY A 98 -0.97 -13.43 -7.76
N PRO A 99 0.31 -13.57 -7.38
CA PRO A 99 1.29 -12.55 -7.71
C PRO A 99 1.42 -12.46 -9.23
N PHE A 100 1.40 -11.25 -9.76
CA PHE A 100 1.40 -11.05 -11.21
C PHE A 100 2.83 -10.95 -11.76
N LEU A 101 3.63 -10.10 -11.12
CA LEU A 101 4.97 -9.75 -11.57
C LEU A 101 5.98 -10.84 -11.21
N ASP A 102 6.80 -11.25 -12.18
CA ASP A 102 8.03 -11.99 -11.89
C ASP A 102 9.12 -11.04 -11.35
N GLN A 103 10.26 -11.59 -10.93
CA GLN A 103 11.33 -10.78 -10.31
C GLN A 103 11.92 -9.74 -11.28
N LEU A 104 12.02 -10.07 -12.57
CA LEU A 104 12.59 -9.18 -13.57
C LEU A 104 11.63 -8.02 -13.84
N ASP A 105 10.34 -8.33 -14.00
CA ASP A 105 9.29 -7.34 -14.20
C ASP A 105 9.17 -6.42 -12.98
N TRP A 106 9.26 -6.98 -11.77
CA TRP A 106 9.29 -6.21 -10.53
C TRP A 106 10.45 -5.21 -10.47
N ASN A 107 11.66 -5.65 -10.84
CA ASN A 107 12.84 -4.79 -10.87
C ASN A 107 12.69 -3.66 -11.89
N LYS A 108 12.07 -3.92 -13.05
CA LYS A 108 11.80 -2.90 -14.06
C LYS A 108 10.77 -1.88 -13.61
N THR A 109 9.68 -2.34 -12.98
CA THR A 109 8.67 -1.44 -12.39
C THR A 109 9.31 -0.53 -11.34
N LYS A 110 10.20 -1.09 -10.51
CA LYS A 110 10.99 -0.30 -9.55
C LYS A 110 11.92 0.71 -10.22
N GLN A 111 12.60 0.31 -11.29
CA GLN A 111 13.47 1.21 -12.04
C GLN A 111 12.66 2.35 -12.67
N LEU A 112 11.52 2.05 -13.29
CA LEU A 112 10.63 3.05 -13.89
C LEU A 112 10.14 4.05 -12.84
N LEU A 113 9.72 3.56 -11.67
CA LEU A 113 9.31 4.39 -10.54
C LEU A 113 10.46 5.24 -10.01
N SER A 114 11.65 4.66 -9.87
CA SER A 114 12.84 5.38 -9.43
C SER A 114 13.20 6.51 -10.39
N THR A 115 13.13 6.27 -11.70
CA THR A 115 13.36 7.30 -12.73
C THR A 115 12.34 8.42 -12.61
N PHE A 116 11.04 8.09 -12.57
CA PHE A 116 9.98 9.09 -12.43
C PHE A 116 10.14 9.92 -11.15
N THR A 117 10.35 9.26 -10.02
CA THR A 117 10.42 9.95 -8.72
C THR A 117 11.66 10.82 -8.61
N SER A 118 12.84 10.35 -9.07
CA SER A 118 14.06 11.15 -9.09
C SER A 118 13.86 12.41 -9.93
N LEU A 119 13.29 12.27 -11.14
CA LEU A 119 12.97 13.40 -12.01
C LEU A 119 12.06 14.43 -11.31
N MET A 120 10.99 13.98 -10.64
CA MET A 120 10.10 14.88 -9.92
C MET A 120 10.82 15.64 -8.80
N PHE A 121 11.63 14.96 -7.99
CA PHE A 121 12.34 15.60 -6.89
C PHE A 121 13.50 16.51 -7.36
N GLU A 122 14.24 16.12 -8.39
CA GLU A 122 15.34 16.93 -8.98
C GLU A 122 14.82 18.28 -9.49
N HIS A 123 13.57 18.31 -9.96
CA HIS A 123 12.92 19.51 -10.46
C HIS A 123 12.02 20.22 -9.42
N GLY A 124 12.11 19.86 -8.13
CA GLY A 124 11.40 20.57 -7.06
C GLY A 124 9.91 20.24 -6.95
N LEU A 125 9.47 19.13 -7.55
CA LEU A 125 8.08 18.70 -7.61
C LEU A 125 7.74 17.63 -6.56
N GLY A 126 8.64 17.32 -5.64
CA GLY A 126 8.46 16.31 -4.58
C GLY A 126 7.23 16.50 -3.69
N ASN A 127 6.75 17.74 -3.56
CA ASN A 127 5.53 18.08 -2.84
C ASN A 127 4.35 18.43 -3.78
N ARG A 128 4.48 18.12 -5.07
CA ARG A 128 3.48 18.38 -6.13
C ARG A 128 2.93 17.11 -6.76
N PHE A 129 3.43 15.94 -6.39
CA PHE A 129 2.85 14.65 -6.76
C PHE A 129 2.62 13.78 -5.53
N PHE A 130 1.71 12.82 -5.61
CA PHE A 130 1.50 11.84 -4.55
C PHE A 130 0.92 10.52 -5.08
N LEU A 131 1.14 9.43 -4.33
CA LEU A 131 0.53 8.12 -4.63
C LEU A 131 -0.99 8.19 -4.49
N THR A 132 -1.70 7.60 -5.44
CA THR A 132 -3.18 7.51 -5.41
C THR A 132 -3.66 6.10 -5.72
N GLY A 133 -4.97 5.89 -5.62
CA GLY A 133 -5.65 4.66 -6.00
C GLY A 133 -5.01 3.39 -5.45
N THR A 134 -4.80 2.39 -6.32
CA THR A 134 -4.26 1.08 -5.92
C THR A 134 -2.82 1.14 -5.41
N SER A 135 -2.03 2.15 -5.83
CA SER A 135 -0.68 2.38 -5.32
C SER A 135 -0.68 2.88 -3.88
N LEU A 136 -1.57 3.81 -3.55
CA LEU A 136 -1.72 4.27 -2.18
C LEU A 136 -2.28 3.16 -1.27
N VAL A 137 -3.22 2.35 -1.79
CA VAL A 137 -3.68 1.13 -1.09
C VAL A 137 -2.52 0.20 -0.81
N GLY A 138 -1.64 -0.04 -1.80
CA GLY A 138 -0.42 -0.83 -1.64
C GLY A 138 0.49 -0.29 -0.53
N SER A 139 0.80 1.01 -0.55
CA SER A 139 1.62 1.66 0.49
C SER A 139 1.06 1.44 1.90
N ILE A 140 -0.25 1.57 2.09
CA ILE A 140 -0.89 1.37 3.40
C ILE A 140 -0.96 -0.10 3.79
N ARG A 141 -1.20 -0.99 2.84
CA ARG A 141 -1.54 -2.39 3.11
C ARG A 141 -0.33 -3.32 3.13
N HIS A 142 0.68 -3.01 2.33
CA HIS A 142 1.81 -3.89 2.04
C HIS A 142 3.17 -3.19 2.14
N HIS A 143 3.19 -1.87 2.41
CA HIS A 143 4.40 -1.02 2.31
C HIS A 143 5.06 -1.05 0.92
N ASP A 144 4.36 -1.54 -0.11
CA ASP A 144 4.82 -1.70 -1.49
C ASP A 144 3.61 -1.85 -2.43
N LEU A 145 3.82 -2.04 -3.73
CA LEU A 145 2.77 -2.34 -4.70
C LEU A 145 1.98 -3.61 -4.29
N ILE A 146 0.67 -3.61 -4.57
CA ILE A 146 -0.18 -4.78 -4.33
C ILE A 146 0.35 -5.95 -5.18
N PRO A 147 0.53 -7.18 -4.61
CA PRO A 147 1.23 -8.25 -5.31
C PRO A 147 0.64 -8.69 -6.67
N TRP A 148 -0.65 -8.46 -6.86
CA TRP A 148 -1.41 -8.79 -8.07
C TRP A 148 -1.76 -7.57 -8.92
N GLU A 149 -1.15 -6.41 -8.65
CA GLU A 149 -1.24 -5.21 -9.50
C GLU A 149 -0.07 -5.10 -10.47
N THR A 150 -0.28 -4.31 -11.52
CA THR A 150 0.71 -4.09 -12.59
C THR A 150 1.01 -2.61 -12.84
N GLU A 151 0.14 -1.74 -12.35
CA GLU A 151 0.20 -0.29 -12.58
C GLU A 151 0.54 0.46 -11.30
N ILE A 152 1.37 1.49 -11.44
CA ILE A 152 1.58 2.49 -10.41
C ILE A 152 0.75 3.73 -10.75
N GLN A 153 0.01 4.25 -9.79
CA GLN A 153 -0.89 5.39 -9.97
C GLN A 153 -0.41 6.56 -9.11
N VAL A 154 -0.18 7.69 -9.76
CA VAL A 154 0.21 8.93 -9.11
C VAL A 154 -0.68 10.08 -9.58
N PHE A 155 -0.86 11.05 -8.70
CA PHE A 155 -1.44 12.34 -9.04
C PHE A 155 -0.35 13.41 -9.10
N VAL A 156 -0.41 14.30 -10.09
CA VAL A 156 0.47 15.45 -10.25
C VAL A 156 -0.36 16.74 -10.31
N ASP A 157 0.14 17.81 -9.72
CA ASP A 157 -0.48 19.13 -9.78
C ASP A 157 -0.59 19.59 -11.25
N VAL A 158 -1.81 19.83 -11.73
CA VAL A 158 -2.10 20.18 -13.12
C VAL A 158 -1.39 21.45 -13.57
N SER A 159 -1.06 22.35 -12.65
CA SER A 159 -0.27 23.55 -12.97
C SER A 159 1.14 23.21 -13.49
N ASN A 160 1.64 22.01 -13.21
CA ASN A 160 2.94 21.51 -13.67
C ASN A 160 2.81 20.52 -14.84
N GLN A 161 1.61 20.31 -15.41
CA GLN A 161 1.35 19.28 -16.42
C GLN A 161 2.28 19.39 -17.64
N GLU A 162 2.34 20.55 -18.30
CA GLU A 162 3.19 20.72 -19.48
C GLU A 162 4.68 20.65 -19.13
N PHE A 163 5.09 21.17 -17.97
CA PHE A 163 6.48 21.07 -17.53
C PHE A 163 6.89 19.60 -17.30
N VAL A 164 6.05 18.82 -16.61
CA VAL A 164 6.29 17.38 -16.40
C VAL A 164 6.29 16.62 -17.72
N ARG A 165 5.39 16.94 -18.66
CA ARG A 165 5.38 16.37 -20.02
C ARG A 165 6.70 16.60 -20.73
N ASP A 166 7.20 17.83 -20.72
CA ASP A 166 8.48 18.18 -21.35
C ASP A 166 9.65 17.41 -20.73
N LEU A 167 9.63 17.18 -19.41
CA LEU A 167 10.64 16.38 -18.73
C LEU A 167 10.55 14.90 -19.14
N LEU A 168 9.34 14.33 -19.16
CA LEU A 168 9.11 12.92 -19.50
C LEU A 168 9.41 12.60 -20.97
N GLU A 169 9.19 13.55 -21.88
CA GLU A 169 9.54 13.40 -23.30
C GLU A 169 11.04 13.40 -23.57
N ARG A 170 11.82 14.01 -22.68
CA ARG A 170 13.29 14.03 -22.76
C ARG A 170 13.93 12.83 -22.09
N LEU A 171 13.16 11.97 -21.44
CA LEU A 171 13.71 10.71 -20.91
C LEU A 171 14.26 9.89 -22.07
N ASP A 172 15.49 9.42 -21.89
CA ASP A 172 16.21 8.58 -22.85
C ASP A 172 15.46 7.28 -23.16
N SER A 173 16.07 6.43 -24.00
CA SER A 173 15.55 5.13 -24.43
C SER A 173 15.23 4.12 -23.32
N CYS A 174 15.27 4.47 -22.03
CA CYS A 174 14.77 3.59 -20.95
C CYS A 174 13.26 3.40 -21.00
N CYS A 175 12.55 4.43 -21.47
CA CYS A 175 11.16 4.63 -21.11
C CYS A 175 10.38 5.23 -22.30
N ARG A 176 9.08 4.91 -22.40
CA ARG A 176 8.19 5.49 -23.41
C ARG A 176 7.11 6.31 -22.74
N PHE A 177 6.98 7.56 -23.16
CA PHE A 177 5.94 8.46 -22.70
C PHE A 177 4.76 8.53 -23.68
N LYS A 178 3.53 8.57 -23.15
CA LYS A 178 2.31 8.79 -23.93
C LYS A 178 1.45 9.84 -23.24
N ARG A 179 1.22 10.95 -23.94
CA ARG A 179 0.28 12.00 -23.53
C ARG A 179 -1.17 11.50 -23.61
N GLY A 180 -1.98 11.86 -22.63
CA GLY A 180 -3.44 11.86 -22.70
C GLY A 180 -3.99 13.26 -22.42
N PHE A 181 -5.29 13.39 -22.16
CA PHE A 181 -5.88 14.69 -21.83
C PHE A 181 -5.58 15.08 -20.37
N TYR A 182 -6.05 14.28 -19.41
CA TYR A 182 -5.81 14.45 -17.97
C TYR A 182 -5.19 13.21 -17.30
N VAL A 183 -4.75 12.25 -18.11
CA VAL A 183 -4.06 11.05 -17.66
C VAL A 183 -2.96 10.75 -18.66
N ASP A 184 -1.71 10.90 -18.24
CA ASP A 184 -0.55 10.53 -19.03
C ASP A 184 -0.03 9.16 -18.58
N HIS A 185 0.76 8.52 -19.43
CA HIS A 185 1.31 7.20 -19.13
C HIS A 185 2.79 7.14 -19.45
N LEU A 186 3.56 6.58 -18.52
CA LEU A 186 4.98 6.27 -18.69
C LEU A 186 5.17 4.75 -18.64
N TYR A 187 5.85 4.19 -19.63
CA TYR A 187 6.06 2.74 -19.80
C TYR A 187 7.55 2.40 -19.80
N THR A 188 7.90 1.16 -19.49
CA THR A 188 9.22 0.59 -19.77
C THR A 188 9.41 0.37 -21.27
N ASN A 189 10.61 0.61 -21.83
CA ASN A 189 10.83 0.57 -23.30
C ASN A 189 11.09 -0.82 -23.92
N GLU A 190 10.80 -1.91 -23.22
CA GLU A 190 11.09 -3.25 -23.76
C GLU A 190 9.98 -3.76 -24.71
N PHE A 191 10.43 -4.01 -25.95
CA PHE A 191 9.79 -4.57 -27.15
C PHE A 191 9.20 -3.57 -28.16
N GLY A 192 9.93 -3.43 -29.28
CA GLY A 192 9.58 -2.64 -30.44
C GLY A 192 8.22 -3.00 -31.01
N ILE A 193 7.39 -1.98 -31.18
CA ILE A 193 6.28 -2.02 -32.10
C ILE A 193 6.88 -1.70 -33.47
N VAL A 194 6.80 -2.66 -34.39
CA VAL A 194 6.94 -2.40 -35.82
C VAL A 194 6.04 -1.21 -36.15
N ASP A 195 6.63 -0.16 -36.70
CA ASP A 195 5.92 1.01 -37.19
C ASP A 195 4.81 0.52 -38.13
N HIS A 196 3.54 0.53 -37.67
CA HIS A 196 2.39 0.24 -38.52
C HIS A 196 2.14 1.47 -39.40
N LYS A 197 3.11 1.74 -40.28
CA LYS A 197 2.83 2.42 -41.52
C LYS A 197 2.40 1.36 -42.52
N GLU A 198 1.16 1.55 -42.95
CA GLU A 198 0.65 1.16 -44.25
C GLU A 198 0.18 -0.30 -44.43
N HIS A 199 -1.12 -0.37 -44.71
CA HIS A 199 -1.85 -1.41 -45.43
C HIS A 199 -2.38 -2.65 -44.67
N GLU A 200 -3.67 -2.85 -44.93
CA GLU A 200 -4.50 -4.06 -44.82
C GLU A 200 -5.18 -4.37 -43.47
N GLU A 201 -6.50 -4.55 -43.60
CA GLU A 201 -7.43 -5.12 -42.64
C GLU A 201 -6.98 -6.54 -42.27
N VAL A 202 -6.04 -6.65 -41.34
CA VAL A 202 -5.67 -7.89 -40.69
C VAL A 202 -6.34 -7.91 -39.32
N GLU A 203 -7.14 -8.96 -39.07
CA GLU A 203 -7.75 -9.24 -37.77
C GLU A 203 -6.77 -8.97 -36.61
N PRO A 204 -7.21 -8.35 -35.50
CA PRO A 204 -6.33 -7.93 -34.40
C PRO A 204 -5.70 -9.17 -33.75
N SER A 205 -4.52 -9.52 -34.25
CA SER A 205 -3.76 -10.70 -33.88
C SER A 205 -2.59 -10.29 -32.97
N VAL A 206 -2.68 -10.71 -31.71
CA VAL A 206 -1.52 -11.04 -30.85
C VAL A 206 -0.66 -9.86 -30.31
N HIS A 207 -0.93 -8.59 -30.63
CA HIS A 207 0.00 -7.47 -30.34
C HIS A 207 -0.39 -6.43 -29.26
N SER A 208 -1.02 -6.77 -28.12
CA SER A 208 -1.25 -5.77 -27.04
C SER A 208 -0.81 -6.18 -25.63
N ALA A 209 0.21 -7.02 -25.52
CA ALA A 209 0.78 -7.44 -24.23
C ALA A 209 1.84 -6.47 -23.66
N THR A 210 2.15 -5.38 -24.35
CA THR A 210 3.21 -4.41 -24.01
C THR A 210 2.73 -3.25 -23.13
N HIS A 211 1.49 -3.29 -22.62
CA HIS A 211 0.89 -2.18 -21.86
C HIS A 211 0.98 -2.29 -20.33
N LEU A 212 1.64 -3.32 -19.78
CA LEU A 212 1.30 -3.74 -18.43
C LEU A 212 2.14 -3.13 -17.32
N PHE A 213 3.36 -2.67 -17.58
CA PHE A 213 4.17 -1.98 -16.55
C PHE A 213 4.21 -0.50 -16.88
N ARG A 214 3.35 0.24 -16.19
CA ARG A 214 3.18 1.67 -16.43
C ARG A 214 2.98 2.45 -15.15
N ILE A 215 3.41 3.71 -15.19
CA ILE A 215 2.97 4.73 -14.27
C ILE A 215 1.82 5.47 -14.95
N GLU A 216 0.62 5.37 -14.38
CA GLU A 216 -0.50 6.23 -14.71
C GLU A 216 -0.35 7.54 -13.93
N ILE A 217 -0.27 8.64 -14.67
CA ILE A 217 -0.07 9.98 -14.15
C ILE A 217 -1.37 10.75 -14.35
N GLY A 218 -2.23 10.71 -13.34
CA GLY A 218 -3.41 11.57 -13.28
C GLY A 218 -3.02 12.99 -12.88
N TYR A 219 -3.90 13.95 -13.17
CA TYR A 219 -3.72 15.33 -12.73
C TYR A 219 -4.78 15.77 -11.73
N TYR A 220 -4.40 16.64 -10.80
CA TYR A 220 -5.32 17.32 -9.89
C TYR A 220 -5.17 18.83 -9.95
N ALA A 221 -6.27 19.55 -9.77
CA ALA A 221 -6.25 20.98 -9.46
C ALA A 221 -6.45 21.16 -7.96
N HIS A 222 -5.85 22.19 -7.36
CA HIS A 222 -6.13 22.55 -5.99
C HIS A 222 -6.52 24.03 -5.88
N GLY A 223 -7.60 24.30 -5.15
CA GLY A 223 -8.01 25.64 -4.74
C GLY A 223 -7.65 25.89 -3.27
N TYR A 224 -8.31 26.86 -2.66
CA TYR A 224 -8.09 27.20 -1.24
C TYR A 224 -8.58 26.12 -0.27
N TYR A 225 -9.68 25.44 -0.60
CA TYR A 225 -10.34 24.49 0.31
C TYR A 225 -10.49 23.08 -0.26
N MET A 226 -10.37 22.93 -1.59
CA MET A 226 -10.61 21.65 -2.27
C MET A 226 -9.48 21.31 -3.23
N VAL A 227 -9.20 20.02 -3.33
CA VAL A 227 -8.40 19.37 -4.36
C VAL A 227 -9.35 18.58 -5.24
N SER A 228 -9.22 18.69 -6.54
CA SER A 228 -10.14 18.08 -7.52
C SER A 228 -9.36 17.27 -8.53
N ARG A 229 -9.81 16.04 -8.79
CA ARG A 229 -9.32 15.24 -9.92
C ARG A 229 -9.67 15.94 -11.22
N MET A 230 -8.70 16.04 -12.12
CA MET A 230 -8.92 16.44 -13.50
C MET A 230 -9.43 15.23 -14.30
N THR A 231 -10.55 15.39 -14.98
CA THR A 231 -11.13 14.36 -15.86
C THR A 231 -11.98 15.02 -16.93
N THR A 232 -12.14 14.35 -18.07
CA THR A 232 -13.08 14.75 -19.13
C THR A 232 -14.50 14.23 -18.86
N LYS A 233 -14.65 13.27 -17.95
CA LYS A 233 -15.91 12.60 -17.64
C LYS A 233 -16.49 13.13 -16.34
N ARG A 234 -17.71 13.66 -16.40
CA ARG A 234 -18.36 14.32 -15.24
C ARG A 234 -18.57 13.35 -14.08
N GLU A 235 -18.92 12.11 -14.37
CA GLU A 235 -19.14 11.02 -13.41
C GLU A 235 -17.88 10.58 -12.65
N GLU A 236 -16.69 10.88 -13.19
CA GLU A 236 -15.40 10.58 -12.55
C GLU A 236 -14.87 11.76 -11.72
N THR A 237 -15.65 12.84 -11.59
CA THR A 237 -15.26 14.01 -10.78
C THR A 237 -15.17 13.59 -9.32
N ARG A 238 -13.97 13.66 -8.77
CA ARG A 238 -13.69 13.45 -7.34
C ARG A 238 -13.04 14.70 -6.76
N THR A 239 -13.45 15.04 -5.55
CA THR A 239 -12.95 16.20 -4.82
C THR A 239 -12.68 15.84 -3.36
N TRP A 240 -11.59 16.36 -2.81
CA TRP A 240 -11.15 16.14 -1.45
C TRP A 240 -10.85 17.47 -0.77
N PRO A 241 -11.13 17.62 0.53
CA PRO A 241 -10.69 18.80 1.27
C PRO A 241 -9.17 18.94 1.28
N VAL A 242 -8.68 20.17 1.19
CA VAL A 242 -7.22 20.46 1.17
C VAL A 242 -6.54 19.90 2.40
N GLU A 243 -7.18 19.93 3.57
CA GLU A 243 -6.63 19.41 4.83
C GLU A 243 -6.53 17.87 4.90
N ILE A 244 -7.23 17.15 4.01
CA ILE A 244 -7.11 15.70 3.84
C ILE A 244 -5.90 15.35 2.97
N VAL A 245 -5.60 16.20 1.98
CA VAL A 245 -4.49 15.97 1.04
C VAL A 245 -3.19 16.57 1.55
N PHE A 246 -3.20 17.80 2.03
CA PHE A 246 -2.01 18.61 2.30
C PHE A 246 -1.77 18.91 3.80
N PRO A 247 -0.51 19.14 4.22
CA PRO A 247 0.72 18.89 3.43
C PRO A 247 0.89 17.39 3.14
N LEU A 248 1.63 17.06 2.08
CA LEU A 248 1.92 15.66 1.75
C LEU A 248 2.91 15.08 2.76
N TYR A 249 2.77 13.77 3.03
CA TYR A 249 3.67 13.03 3.92
C TYR A 249 4.31 11.86 3.18
N LEU A 250 5.54 11.52 3.54
CA LEU A 250 6.29 10.40 3.01
C LEU A 250 5.82 9.10 3.66
N ARG A 251 5.48 8.11 2.84
CA ARG A 251 5.17 6.74 3.25
C ARG A 251 6.02 5.73 2.46
N PRO A 252 6.27 4.54 3.02
CA PRO A 252 7.02 3.51 2.31
C PRO A 252 6.22 2.99 1.11
N PHE A 253 6.93 2.81 0.00
CA PHE A 253 6.46 2.12 -1.19
C PHE A 253 7.64 1.37 -1.82
N GLY A 254 7.81 0.12 -1.40
CA GLY A 254 9.00 -0.67 -1.67
C GLY A 254 10.21 -0.03 -1.01
N SER A 255 11.29 0.15 -1.77
CA SER A 255 12.53 0.75 -1.27
C SER A 255 12.52 2.29 -1.25
N LEU A 256 11.39 2.93 -1.57
CA LEU A 256 11.27 4.39 -1.68
C LEU A 256 10.32 4.96 -0.64
N TRP A 257 10.64 6.16 -0.17
CA TRP A 257 9.75 7.02 0.59
C TRP A 257 9.05 7.96 -0.39
N LEU A 258 7.75 7.80 -0.58
CA LEU A 258 6.98 8.55 -1.58
C LEU A 258 5.91 9.42 -0.95
N PRO A 259 5.61 10.59 -1.55
CA PRO A 259 4.55 11.46 -1.04
C PRO A 259 3.18 10.79 -1.13
N THR A 260 2.38 10.97 -0.08
CA THR A 260 1.00 10.54 0.03
C THR A 260 0.15 11.66 0.64
N PRO A 261 -1.18 11.64 0.46
CA PRO A 261 -2.09 12.53 1.17
C PRO A 261 -1.87 12.50 2.69
N ARG A 262 -2.09 13.64 3.36
CA ARG A 262 -1.98 13.79 4.82
C ARG A 262 -2.78 12.74 5.57
N ASP A 263 -4.05 12.62 5.22
CA ASP A 263 -4.94 11.58 5.73
C ASP A 263 -5.18 10.55 4.62
N ALA A 264 -4.17 9.74 4.36
CA ALA A 264 -4.21 8.73 3.29
C ALA A 264 -5.41 7.77 3.41
N TRP A 265 -5.84 7.46 4.65
CA TRP A 265 -6.98 6.59 4.89
C TRP A 265 -8.31 7.27 4.52
N THR A 266 -8.56 8.47 5.05
CA THR A 266 -9.78 9.22 4.70
C THR A 266 -9.80 9.56 3.22
N TYR A 267 -8.66 9.93 2.63
CA TYR A 267 -8.53 10.17 1.20
C TYR A 267 -9.01 8.97 0.37
N LEU A 268 -8.49 7.78 0.64
CA LEU A 268 -8.87 6.55 -0.07
C LEU A 268 -10.35 6.22 0.12
N TRP A 269 -10.87 6.37 1.34
CA TRP A 269 -12.29 6.15 1.61
C TRP A 269 -13.18 7.10 0.79
N MET A 270 -12.83 8.38 0.72
CA MET A 270 -13.53 9.37 -0.11
C MET A 270 -13.41 9.08 -1.61
N ASP A 271 -12.29 8.48 -2.02
CA ASP A 271 -12.05 8.04 -3.40
C ASP A 271 -12.72 6.69 -3.73
N GLY A 272 -13.43 6.10 -2.78
CA GLY A 272 -14.25 4.89 -2.97
C GLY A 272 -13.53 3.57 -2.68
N TYR A 273 -12.34 3.61 -2.08
CA TYR A 273 -11.61 2.41 -1.69
C TYR A 273 -11.98 1.94 -0.28
N ASP A 274 -12.21 0.64 -0.15
CA ASP A 274 -12.27 -0.06 1.14
C ASP A 274 -10.96 -0.82 1.34
N VAL A 275 -10.07 -0.28 2.18
CA VAL A 275 -8.74 -0.87 2.41
C VAL A 275 -8.82 -2.23 3.13
N SER A 276 -9.96 -2.57 3.75
CA SER A 276 -10.19 -3.91 4.33
C SER A 276 -10.52 -4.99 3.29
N ARG A 277 -10.84 -4.56 2.06
CA ARG A 277 -11.23 -5.43 0.94
C ARG A 277 -10.17 -5.44 -0.15
N CYS A 278 -9.91 -6.64 -0.66
CA CYS A 278 -8.94 -6.88 -1.69
C CYS A 278 -9.68 -6.87 -3.03
N LEU A 279 -9.39 -5.84 -3.82
CA LEU A 279 -9.87 -5.70 -5.19
C LEU A 279 -8.95 -6.49 -6.11
N PRO A 280 -9.49 -7.19 -7.12
CA PRO A 280 -8.66 -7.80 -8.16
C PRO A 280 -7.91 -6.74 -8.95
N GLY A 281 -6.74 -7.13 -9.47
CA GLY A 281 -5.81 -6.22 -10.11
C GLY A 281 -6.32 -5.60 -11.40
N THR A 282 -5.80 -4.43 -11.75
CA THR A 282 -6.09 -3.68 -12.98
C THR A 282 -5.97 -4.55 -14.24
N TYR A 283 -4.95 -5.42 -14.29
CA TYR A 283 -4.79 -6.41 -15.37
C TYR A 283 -6.05 -7.25 -15.62
N TRP A 284 -6.69 -7.76 -14.58
CA TRP A 284 -7.86 -8.63 -14.73
C TRP A 284 -9.09 -7.85 -15.20
N LEU A 285 -9.21 -6.59 -14.78
CA LEU A 285 -10.27 -5.69 -15.24
C LEU A 285 -10.10 -5.38 -16.73
N GLU A 286 -8.89 -5.02 -17.16
CA GLU A 286 -8.57 -4.76 -18.57
C GLU A 286 -8.76 -6.03 -19.43
N LEU A 287 -8.24 -7.18 -18.99
CA LEU A 287 -8.32 -8.45 -19.72
C LEU A 287 -9.77 -8.90 -19.93
N LEU A 288 -10.61 -8.75 -18.91
CA LEU A 288 -12.02 -9.14 -18.98
C LEU A 288 -12.90 -8.03 -19.55
N SER A 289 -12.35 -6.83 -19.76
CA SER A 289 -13.07 -5.64 -20.23
C SER A 289 -14.30 -5.35 -19.36
N VAL A 290 -14.11 -5.39 -18.04
CA VAL A 290 -15.15 -5.12 -17.03
C VAL A 290 -14.72 -3.97 -16.13
N ASP A 291 -15.66 -3.12 -15.74
CA ASP A 291 -15.39 -1.97 -14.87
C ASP A 291 -15.12 -2.38 -13.41
N SER A 292 -15.63 -3.55 -13.00
CA SER A 292 -15.41 -4.06 -11.66
C SER A 292 -15.54 -5.58 -11.59
N LEU A 293 -14.91 -6.15 -10.57
CA LEU A 293 -15.01 -7.55 -10.19
C LEU A 293 -15.22 -7.62 -8.68
N SER A 294 -15.85 -8.70 -8.22
CA SER A 294 -16.14 -8.88 -6.80
C SER A 294 -14.87 -8.86 -5.95
N SER A 295 -14.83 -7.93 -4.99
CA SER A 295 -13.77 -7.89 -3.98
C SER A 295 -13.97 -8.97 -2.94
N ILE A 296 -12.88 -9.40 -2.30
CA ILE A 296 -12.91 -10.33 -1.16
C ILE A 296 -12.41 -9.65 0.12
N PRO A 297 -12.79 -10.11 1.32
CA PRO A 297 -12.13 -9.66 2.54
C PRO A 297 -10.62 -9.98 2.50
N CYS A 298 -9.77 -8.98 2.75
CA CYS A 298 -8.31 -9.19 2.69
C CYS A 298 -7.79 -10.18 3.73
N ILE A 299 -8.54 -10.41 4.82
CA ILE A 299 -8.20 -11.44 5.82
C ILE A 299 -8.05 -12.84 5.20
N LEU A 300 -8.75 -13.11 4.08
CA LEU A 300 -8.65 -14.36 3.35
C LEU A 300 -7.33 -14.52 2.59
N LEU A 301 -6.45 -13.53 2.58
CA LEU A 301 -5.16 -13.56 1.90
C LEU A 301 -3.96 -13.46 2.85
N LYS A 302 -4.18 -13.38 4.17
CA LYS A 302 -3.11 -13.17 5.18
C LYS A 302 -2.13 -14.34 5.34
N ASP A 303 -2.53 -15.53 4.91
CA ASP A 303 -1.68 -16.73 4.84
C ASP A 303 -0.80 -16.77 3.58
N THR A 304 -1.04 -15.85 2.64
CA THR A 304 -0.40 -15.79 1.32
C THR A 304 0.48 -14.55 1.20
N TYR A 305 0.00 -13.42 1.73
CA TYR A 305 0.70 -12.13 1.70
C TYR A 305 0.77 -11.51 3.08
N ALA A 306 1.79 -10.68 3.28
CA ALA A 306 1.90 -9.87 4.48
C ALA A 306 1.00 -8.64 4.40
N PHE A 307 0.39 -8.27 5.52
CA PHE A 307 -0.48 -7.10 5.66
C PHE A 307 -0.04 -6.23 6.82
N VAL A 308 -0.09 -4.92 6.63
CA VAL A 308 0.11 -3.96 7.71
C VAL A 308 -1.01 -4.12 8.73
N VAL A 309 -0.63 -4.31 9.99
CA VAL A 309 -1.56 -4.33 11.11
C VAL A 309 -1.91 -2.89 11.43
N LEU A 310 -3.10 -2.50 11.01
CA LEU A 310 -3.66 -1.21 11.39
C LEU A 310 -3.83 -1.17 12.91
N PRO A 311 -3.52 -0.04 13.57
CA PRO A 311 -3.78 0.13 14.99
C PRO A 311 -5.25 -0.21 15.28
N ASN A 312 -5.51 -1.07 16.26
CA ASN A 312 -6.89 -1.43 16.61
C ASN A 312 -7.68 -0.15 16.90
N ALA A 313 -8.82 0.02 16.24
CA ALA A 313 -9.81 1.07 16.50
C ALA A 313 -10.45 0.99 17.92
N THR A 314 -9.82 0.30 18.87
CA THR A 314 -10.25 0.17 20.27
C THR A 314 -9.96 1.41 21.11
N SER A 315 -9.27 2.42 20.58
CA SER A 315 -9.25 3.77 21.16
C SER A 315 -10.46 4.57 20.67
N LYS A 316 -11.67 4.12 20.99
CA LYS A 316 -12.92 4.86 20.73
C LYS A 316 -13.13 6.06 21.67
N ASN A 317 -12.17 6.38 22.52
CA ASN A 317 -12.29 7.41 23.55
C ASN A 317 -11.16 8.42 23.52
N VAL A 318 -10.88 9.00 22.36
CA VAL A 318 -10.39 10.38 22.36
C VAL A 318 -11.01 11.08 21.15
N TYR A 319 -11.75 12.15 21.40
CA TYR A 319 -11.87 13.25 20.44
C TYR A 319 -10.49 13.90 20.29
N THR A 320 -9.47 13.12 19.91
CA THR A 320 -8.15 13.65 19.63
C THR A 320 -8.32 14.48 18.38
N GLU A 321 -7.93 15.75 18.47
CA GLU A 321 -7.66 16.59 17.31
C GLU A 321 -6.96 15.75 16.23
N ARG A 322 -7.32 15.94 14.95
CA ARG A 322 -6.69 15.26 13.80
C ARG A 322 -5.23 15.72 13.65
N VAL A 323 -4.40 15.28 14.59
CA VAL A 323 -3.00 15.63 14.74
C VAL A 323 -2.19 14.45 14.25
N MET A 324 -1.36 14.72 13.25
CA MET A 324 -0.39 13.76 12.75
C MET A 324 0.52 13.35 13.91
N HIS A 325 0.77 12.06 14.06
CA HIS A 325 1.70 11.51 15.01
C HIS A 325 2.55 10.43 14.34
N VAL A 326 3.72 10.14 14.91
CA VAL A 326 4.55 9.05 14.40
C VAL A 326 4.17 7.77 15.10
N THR A 327 3.81 6.75 14.32
CA THR A 327 3.36 5.45 14.80
C THR A 327 4.19 4.32 14.18
N SER A 328 4.23 3.18 14.87
CA SER A 328 4.89 1.98 14.38
C SER A 328 3.88 1.12 13.61
N GLU A 329 4.09 0.96 12.31
CA GLU A 329 3.34 0.04 11.46
C GLU A 329 4.09 -1.29 11.32
N ARG A 330 3.39 -2.39 11.64
CA ARG A 330 3.96 -3.74 11.55
C ARG A 330 3.36 -4.48 10.36
N LEU A 331 4.22 -4.97 9.48
CA LEU A 331 3.86 -5.83 8.37
C LEU A 331 3.89 -7.29 8.83
N VAL A 332 2.73 -7.96 8.79
CA VAL A 332 2.54 -9.28 9.41
C VAL A 332 2.00 -10.27 8.40
N MET A 333 2.60 -11.46 8.37
CA MET A 333 2.09 -12.62 7.62
C MET A 333 1.59 -13.68 8.61
N GLU A 334 0.41 -14.24 8.35
CA GLU A 334 -0.11 -15.36 9.12
C GLU A 334 0.52 -16.66 8.62
N THR A 335 1.16 -17.41 9.51
CA THR A 335 1.68 -18.73 9.14
C THR A 335 0.57 -19.79 9.21
N ARG A 336 0.66 -20.86 8.42
CA ARG A 336 -0.28 -22.00 8.47
C ARG A 336 -0.43 -22.62 9.87
N PHE A 337 0.54 -22.37 10.76
CA PHE A 337 0.55 -22.82 12.15
C PHE A 337 -0.02 -21.78 13.14
N ARG A 338 -0.75 -20.76 12.65
CA ARG A 338 -1.48 -19.72 13.42
C ARG A 338 -0.65 -18.79 14.29
N SER A 339 0.68 -18.80 14.19
CA SER A 339 1.49 -17.73 14.78
C SER A 339 1.71 -16.63 13.74
N PRO A 340 1.29 -15.39 14.02
CA PRO A 340 1.60 -14.25 13.15
C PRO A 340 3.10 -13.95 13.22
N GLN A 341 3.74 -13.86 12.06
CA GLN A 341 5.14 -13.46 11.94
C GLN A 341 5.19 -11.98 11.55
N VAL A 342 5.86 -11.16 12.37
CA VAL A 342 6.20 -9.78 12.01
C VAL A 342 7.38 -9.86 11.05
N LEU A 343 7.16 -9.47 9.81
CA LEU A 343 8.19 -9.47 8.77
C LEU A 343 8.93 -8.13 8.73
N GLN A 344 8.24 -7.06 9.12
CA GLN A 344 8.81 -5.72 9.15
C GLN A 344 8.07 -4.84 10.16
N GLU A 345 8.78 -3.87 10.73
CA GLU A 345 8.23 -2.81 11.56
C GLU A 345 8.86 -1.48 11.12
N ILE A 346 8.04 -0.49 10.76
CA ILE A 346 8.48 0.81 10.25
C ILE A 346 7.73 1.93 10.97
N CYS A 347 8.46 3.00 11.30
CA CYS A 347 7.87 4.22 11.80
C CYS A 347 7.39 5.12 10.66
N VAL A 348 6.12 5.52 10.70
CA VAL A 348 5.49 6.41 9.71
C VAL A 348 4.70 7.52 10.41
N ALA A 349 4.49 8.64 9.72
CA ALA A 349 3.50 9.63 10.16
C ALA A 349 2.09 9.19 9.73
N ALA A 350 1.16 9.17 10.67
CA ALA A 350 -0.24 8.81 10.46
C ALA A 350 -1.17 9.64 11.37
N LEU A 351 -2.48 9.57 11.09
CA LEU A 351 -3.54 10.19 11.89
C LEU A 351 -4.20 9.23 12.87
#